data_AF-A0A371Z2H0-F1
#
_entry.id   AF-A0A371Z2H0-F1
#
_cell.length_a   1.000
_cell.length_b   1.000
_cell.length_c   1.000
_cell.angle_alpha   90.00
_cell.angle_beta   90.00
_cell.angle_gamma   90.00
#
_symmetry.space_group_name_H-M   'P 1'
#
loop_
_entity.id
_entity.type
_entity.pdbx_description
1 polymer ?
#
loop_
_entity_poly.entity_id
_entity_poly.type
_entity_poly.pdbx_seq_one_letter_code
_entity_poly.pdbx_strand_id
1 'polypeptide(L)'
;TLFIVSSKSGGTLEPNILKAYFFDQAKKVLGDKVGSHFITVTDPGSHMEDVAKKDGFWKIFYGEKQIGGRYSVLSDFGLVP
;
A
#
# COMPACT_ATOMS: atom_id res chain seq x y z
N THR A 1 -3.42 -13.60 6.09
CA THR A 1 -4.12 -12.35 5.76
C THR A 1 -3.34 -11.58 4.72
N LEU A 2 -4.04 -10.90 3.81
CA LEU A 2 -3.45 -9.93 2.87
C LEU A 2 -3.87 -8.53 3.32
N PHE A 3 -2.91 -7.61 3.43
CA PHE A 3 -3.16 -6.20 3.75
C PHE A 3 -2.99 -5.36 2.49
N ILE A 4 -3.96 -4.49 2.22
CA ILE A 4 -3.94 -3.60 1.06
C ILE A 4 -3.81 -2.17 1.57
N VAL A 5 -2.68 -1.53 1.27
CA VAL A 5 -2.41 -0.15 1.68
C VAL A 5 -2.65 0.77 0.49
N SER A 6 -3.76 1.49 0.51
CA SER A 6 -4.17 2.36 -0.60
C SER A 6 -3.95 3.83 -0.23
N SER A 7 -3.02 4.48 -0.92
CA SER A 7 -2.80 5.93 -0.78
C SER A 7 -2.15 6.47 -2.04
N LYS A 8 -2.80 7.43 -2.69
CA LYS A 8 -2.32 8.03 -3.95
C LYS A 8 -0.96 8.73 -3.78
N SER A 9 -0.87 9.70 -2.89
CA SER A 9 0.38 10.43 -2.61
C SER A 9 1.37 9.61 -1.77
N GLY A 10 0.89 8.57 -1.08
CA GLY A 10 1.66 7.80 -0.11
C GLY A 10 1.98 8.56 1.18
N GLY A 11 1.60 9.84 1.30
CA GLY A 11 1.90 10.70 2.44
C GLY A 11 0.71 10.93 3.39
N THR A 12 -0.47 10.40 3.09
CA THR A 12 -1.65 10.54 3.95
C THR A 12 -1.38 9.85 5.30
N LEU A 13 -1.66 10.55 6.41
CA LEU A 13 -1.27 10.10 7.75
C LEU A 13 -1.97 8.79 8.13
N GLU A 14 -3.29 8.74 7.95
CA GLU A 14 -4.16 7.68 8.45
C GLU A 14 -3.83 6.31 7.85
N PRO A 15 -3.65 6.16 6.52
CA PRO A 15 -3.19 4.88 5.94
C PRO A 15 -1.79 4.49 6.41
N ASN A 16 -0.90 5.45 6.64
CA ASN A 16 0.47 5.17 7.08
C ASN A 16 0.53 4.69 8.53
N ILE A 17 -0.22 5.30 9.45
CA ILE A 17 -0.26 4.84 10.85
C ILE A 17 -0.91 3.45 10.96
N LEU A 18 -1.95 3.18 10.17
CA LEU A 18 -2.58 1.85 10.13
C LEU A 18 -1.62 0.82 9.54
N LYS A 19 -0.96 1.16 8.42
CA LYS A 19 0.08 0.30 7.84
C LYS A 19 1.18 -0.01 8.84
N ALA A 20 1.70 0.99 9.55
CA ALA A 20 2.78 0.80 10.53
C ALA A 20 2.34 -0.14 11.66
N TYR A 21 1.15 0.09 12.22
CA TYR A 21 0.58 -0.76 13.27
C TYR A 21 0.41 -2.21 12.79
N PHE A 22 -0.27 -2.44 11.67
CA PHE A 22 -0.54 -3.79 11.19
C PHE A 22 0.72 -4.51 10.71
N PHE A 23 1.69 -3.79 10.15
CA PHE A 23 2.97 -4.38 9.77
C PHE A 23 3.75 -4.87 11.00
N ASP A 24 3.80 -4.08 12.09
CA ASP A 24 4.41 -4.53 13.35
C ASP A 24 3.70 -5.76 13.94
N GLN A 25 2.36 -5.73 13.99
CA GLN A 25 1.59 -6.87 14.50
C GLN A 25 1.79 -8.13 13.65
N ALA A 26 1.74 -8.00 12.33
CA ALA A 26 1.95 -9.12 11.40
C ALA A 26 3.38 -9.66 11.49
N LYS A 27 4.38 -8.78 11.65
CA LYS A 27 5.79 -9.18 11.77
C LYS A 27 6.05 -10.03 13.02
N LYS A 28 5.35 -9.79 14.13
CA LYS A 28 5.45 -10.63 15.35
C LYS A 28 5.08 -12.09 15.10
N VAL A 29 4.22 -12.36 14.11
CA VAL A 29 3.74 -13.72 13.80
C VAL A 29 4.47 -14.30 12.58
N LEU A 30 4.72 -13.49 11.56
CA LEU A 30 5.23 -13.92 10.26
C LEU A 30 6.76 -13.76 10.10
N GLY A 31 7.41 -13.00 11.00
CA GLY A 31 8.82 -12.65 10.90
C GLY A 31 9.15 -11.92 9.60
N ASP A 32 10.27 -12.26 8.98
CA ASP A 32 10.80 -11.58 7.79
C ASP A 32 9.93 -11.78 6.54
N LYS A 33 9.01 -12.75 6.55
CA LYS A 33 8.06 -12.97 5.46
C LYS A 33 6.89 -12.00 5.49
N VAL A 34 6.82 -11.08 6.46
CA VAL A 34 5.71 -10.12 6.58
C VAL A 34 5.44 -9.36 5.28
N GLY A 35 6.47 -8.95 4.54
CA GLY A 35 6.32 -8.21 3.28
C GLY A 35 5.47 -8.95 2.23
N SER A 36 5.53 -10.29 2.18
CA SER A 36 4.73 -11.07 1.22
C SER A 36 3.22 -11.07 1.53
N HIS A 37 2.81 -10.46 2.65
CA HIS A 37 1.41 -10.30 3.07
C HIS A 37 0.89 -8.87 2.89
N PHE A 38 1.69 -7.98 2.30
CA PHE A 38 1.30 -6.60 2.03
C PHE A 38 1.38 -6.30 0.55
N ILE A 39 0.36 -5.62 0.04
CA ILE A 39 0.38 -4.96 -1.27
C ILE A 39 0.00 -3.50 -1.10
N THR A 40 0.37 -2.67 -2.08
CA THR A 40 -0.04 -1.27 -2.11
C THR A 40 -0.62 -0.88 -3.45
N VAL A 41 -1.60 0.03 -3.42
CA VAL A 41 -2.04 0.80 -4.58
C VAL A 41 -1.63 2.25 -4.34
N THR A 42 -0.75 2.77 -5.20
CA THR A 42 -0.16 4.11 -5.04
C THR A 42 0.28 4.69 -6.38
N ASP A 43 0.50 6.00 -6.47
CA ASP A 43 1.01 6.59 -7.72
C ASP A 43 2.52 6.32 -7.91
N PRO A 44 3.01 6.27 -9.16
CA PRO A 44 4.44 6.20 -9.44
C PRO A 44 5.22 7.39 -8.85
N GLY A 45 6.31 7.09 -8.15
CA GLY A 45 7.17 8.03 -7.43
C GLY A 45 6.61 8.51 -6.09
N SER A 46 5.62 7.82 -5.51
CA SER A 46 5.06 8.19 -4.21
C SER A 46 5.94 7.74 -3.05
N HIS A 47 5.73 8.34 -1.87
CA HIS A 47 6.38 7.87 -0.65
C HIS A 47 6.05 6.40 -0.32
N MET A 48 4.83 5.95 -0.63
CA MET A 48 4.42 4.58 -0.34
C MET A 48 5.09 3.56 -1.27
N GLU A 49 5.45 3.95 -2.50
CA GLU A 49 6.23 3.10 -3.39
C GLU A 49 7.62 2.80 -2.78
N ASP A 50 8.30 3.82 -2.27
CA ASP A 50 9.61 3.66 -1.61
C ASP A 50 9.51 2.77 -0.37
N VAL A 51 8.47 3.02 0.45
CA VAL A 51 8.17 2.21 1.64
C VAL A 51 7.90 0.75 1.26
N ALA A 52 7.07 0.50 0.24
CA ALA A 52 6.73 -0.84 -0.21
C ALA A 52 7.95 -1.61 -0.74
N LYS A 53 8.82 -0.94 -1.50
CA LYS A 53 10.10 -1.51 -1.96
C LYS A 53 11.02 -1.84 -0.80
N LYS A 54 11.19 -0.93 0.15
CA LYS A 54 12.05 -1.10 1.33
C LYS A 54 11.57 -2.26 2.22
N ASP A 55 10.26 -2.35 2.42
CA ASP A 55 9.65 -3.34 3.32
C ASP A 55 9.32 -4.67 2.62
N GLY A 56 9.70 -4.83 1.35
CA GLY A 56 9.55 -6.07 0.60
C GLY A 56 8.10 -6.48 0.35
N PHE A 57 7.23 -5.51 0.07
CA PHE A 57 5.82 -5.77 -0.24
C PHE A 57 5.71 -6.69 -1.45
N TRP A 58 4.74 -7.61 -1.43
CA TRP A 58 4.55 -8.61 -2.48
C TRP A 58 4.36 -7.98 -3.86
N LYS A 59 3.57 -6.90 -3.93
CA LYS A 59 3.25 -6.22 -5.18
C LYS A 59 2.88 -4.76 -4.97
N ILE A 60 3.24 -3.95 -5.96
CA ILE A 60 2.85 -2.55 -6.10
C ILE A 60 1.95 -2.48 -7.33
N PHE A 61 0.75 -1.94 -7.14
CA PHE A 61 -0.17 -1.58 -8.22
C PHE A 61 -0.15 -0.07 -8.37
N TYR A 62 -0.06 0.41 -9.61
CA TYR A 62 0.14 1.82 -9.86
C TYR A 62 -1.17 2.52 -10.19
N GLY A 63 -1.41 3.63 -9.50
CA GLY A 63 -2.47 4.56 -9.84
C GLY A 63 -2.18 5.36 -11.10
N GLU A 64 -3.24 5.97 -11.63
CA GLU A 64 -3.16 6.95 -12.71
C GLU A 64 -3.21 8.37 -12.13
N LYS A 65 -2.13 9.15 -12.32
CA LYS A 65 -1.99 10.50 -11.74
C LYS A 65 -3.12 11.44 -12.16
N GLN A 66 -3.63 11.27 -13.38
CA GLN A 66 -4.74 12.03 -13.97
C GLN A 66 -6.11 11.72 -13.32
N ILE A 67 -6.29 10.57 -12.67
CA ILE A 67 -7.56 10.20 -12.05
C ILE A 67 -7.61 10.72 -10.60
N GLY A 68 -8.51 11.65 -10.31
CA GLY A 68 -8.71 12.13 -8.93
C GLY A 68 -9.18 11.02 -7.99
N GLY A 69 -8.75 11.04 -6.73
CA GLY A 69 -9.01 9.94 -5.78
C GLY A 69 -10.49 9.60 -5.57
N ARG A 70 -11.39 10.59 -5.61
CA ARG A 70 -12.85 10.35 -5.50
C ARG A 70 -13.48 9.73 -6.77
N TYR A 71 -12.71 9.58 -7.85
CA TYR A 71 -13.15 9.03 -9.13
C TYR A 71 -12.39 7.74 -9.49
N SER A 72 -11.68 7.13 -8.55
CA SER A 72 -10.75 6.01 -8.82
C SER A 72 -11.37 4.62 -8.68
N VAL A 73 -12.69 4.49 -8.63
CA VAL A 73 -13.36 3.19 -8.38
C VAL A 73 -13.14 2.17 -9.51
N LEU A 74 -12.94 2.62 -10.75
CA LEU A 74 -12.64 1.75 -11.88
C LEU A 74 -11.14 1.69 -12.23
N SER A 75 -10.27 2.28 -11.41
CA SER A 75 -8.82 2.08 -11.53
C SER A 75 -8.33 1.02 -10.54
N ASP A 76 -7.01 0.79 -10.48
CA ASP A 76 -6.40 -0.13 -9.51
C ASP A 76 -6.83 0.14 -8.06
N PHE A 77 -7.18 1.39 -7.70
CA PHE A 77 -7.67 1.73 -6.37
C PHE A 77 -9.00 1.06 -6.00
N GLY A 78 -9.84 0.74 -6.99
CA GLY A 78 -11.11 0.06 -6.77
C GLY A 78 -11.16 -1.38 -7.29
N LEU A 79 -10.28 -1.78 -8.21
CA LEU A 79 -10.27 -3.13 -8.81
C LEU A 79 -9.30 -4.12 -8.16
N VAL A 80 -8.28 -3.64 -7.45
CA VAL A 80 -7.31 -4.50 -6.74
C VAL A 80 -7.89 -5.07 -5.43
N PRO A 81 -8.58 -4.29 -4.58
CA PRO A 81 -9.28 -4.85 -3.42
C PRO A 81 -10.34 -5.89 -3.81
#